data_AF-A0A7V1ECB6-F1
#
_entry.id   AF-A0A7V1ECB6-F1
#
_cell.length_a   1.000
_cell.length_b   1.000
_cell.length_c   1.000
_cell.angle_alpha   90.00
_cell.angle_beta   90.00
_cell.angle_gamma   90.00
#
_symmetry.space_group_name_H-M   'P 1'
#
loop_
_entity.id
_entity.type
_entity.pdbx_description
1 polymer ?
#
loop_
_entity_poly.entity_id
_entity_poly.type
_entity_poly.pdbx_seq_one_letter_code
_entity_poly.pdbx_strand_id
1 'polypeptide(L)'
;MGIFNRKDEQETENLPTTIFLNPTIKLLEGFKDDIGILQPIIRLTKYMRDKFAVSKGDHIVLKKDDRLVKVKVDVSSVSDGIGEVARLNPAARDLLSANIGDEIEVIPPESLILLIDTSGSMGDYISGIMKTEATKDAVKEFIRNKFLMGHDDKIGIISFGQFATVVEKLSNNYERLENRTATLMPNGATAMHEGVSLSIDLLSSPGGAKRIVLLTDGIPTTTGRMSIIALAKKAASKHIVIDTVGVGSPFDFMGYDEGLLRKIAAVTGGTFRRVLDIKELSGQFRELAEGKNYSHLLPEK
;
A
#
# COMPACT_ATOMS: atom_id res chain seq x y z
N MET A 1 -24.57 40.19 20.42
CA MET A 1 -25.17 38.88 20.07
C MET A 1 -24.70 38.53 18.67
N GLY A 2 -23.91 37.51 18.39
CA GLY A 2 -23.19 36.55 19.21
C GLY A 2 -21.98 36.11 18.38
N ILE A 3 -20.84 35.99 19.06
CA ILE A 3 -19.56 35.52 18.53
C ILE A 3 -19.74 34.05 18.17
N PHE A 4 -19.77 33.71 16.87
CA PHE A 4 -19.68 32.32 16.44
C PHE A 4 -18.20 31.92 16.38
N ASN A 5 -17.86 30.96 17.23
CA ASN A 5 -16.55 30.38 17.47
C ASN A 5 -15.79 30.04 16.19
N ARG A 6 -14.67 30.73 15.95
CA ARG A 6 -13.51 30.22 15.21
C ARG A 6 -12.76 29.20 16.09
N LYS A 7 -13.36 28.04 16.34
CA LYS A 7 -12.70 26.95 17.10
C LYS A 7 -12.45 25.67 16.30
N ASP A 8 -12.95 25.55 15.08
CA ASP A 8 -12.80 24.32 14.29
C ASP A 8 -11.65 24.37 13.25
N GLU A 9 -10.90 25.48 13.17
CA GLU A 9 -9.78 25.67 12.23
C GLU A 9 -8.38 25.46 12.85
N GLN A 10 -8.26 25.01 14.11
CA GLN A 10 -6.96 24.87 14.80
C GLN A 10 -6.55 23.44 15.18
N GLU A 11 -7.20 22.39 14.65
CA GLU A 11 -6.70 21.00 14.75
C GLU A 11 -5.87 20.56 13.52
N THR A 12 -5.14 21.51 12.92
CA THR A 12 -3.99 21.23 12.05
C THR A 12 -2.68 21.18 12.85
N GLU A 13 -2.72 20.83 14.12
CA GLU A 13 -1.50 20.60 14.91
C GLU A 13 -0.96 19.19 14.65
N ASN A 14 0.19 19.15 13.98
CA ASN A 14 1.16 18.06 13.96
C ASN A 14 0.63 16.70 13.52
N LEU A 15 0.17 16.60 12.27
CA LEU A 15 0.23 15.33 11.56
C LEU A 15 1.70 15.10 11.16
N PRO A 16 2.37 14.03 11.63
CA PRO A 16 3.77 13.78 11.31
C PRO A 16 3.93 13.70 9.80
N THR A 17 4.63 14.69 9.23
CA THR A 17 4.92 14.76 7.80
C THR A 17 6.21 14.01 7.53
N THR A 18 6.29 12.75 7.97
CA THR A 18 7.51 11.96 7.79
C THR A 18 7.32 11.06 6.59
N ILE A 19 7.72 11.58 5.42
CA ILE A 19 7.91 10.80 4.21
C ILE A 19 9.12 9.91 4.47
N PHE A 20 8.90 8.62 4.74
CA PHE A 20 10.00 7.68 4.88
C PHE A 20 10.25 6.95 3.56
N LEU A 21 11.52 6.98 3.16
CA LEU A 21 12.07 6.30 2.00
C LEU A 21 12.15 4.79 2.25
N ASN A 22 12.22 4.00 1.18
CA ASN A 22 12.45 2.57 1.30
C ASN A 22 13.69 2.29 2.16
N PRO A 23 13.63 1.26 3.01
CA PRO A 23 14.65 1.02 4.01
C PRO A 23 15.97 0.67 3.33
N THR A 24 17.03 1.40 3.70
CA THR A 24 18.39 1.09 3.26
C THR A 24 19.07 0.18 4.28
N ILE A 25 19.83 -0.77 3.76
CA ILE A 25 20.69 -1.67 4.53
C ILE A 25 22.13 -1.46 4.11
N LYS A 26 23.05 -1.46 5.07
CA LYS A 26 24.47 -1.38 4.75
C LYS A 26 25.00 -2.75 4.37
N LEU A 27 25.68 -2.83 3.24
CA LEU A 27 26.32 -4.06 2.77
C LEU A 27 27.59 -4.34 3.56
N LEU A 28 27.66 -5.52 4.18
CA LEU A 28 28.88 -6.06 4.78
C LEU A 28 29.49 -7.13 3.88
N GLU A 29 30.71 -7.54 4.24
CA GLU A 29 31.42 -8.61 3.57
C GLU A 29 30.59 -9.91 3.56
N GLY A 30 30.51 -10.53 2.37
CA GLY A 30 29.78 -11.77 2.14
C GLY A 30 30.33 -12.94 2.95
N PHE A 31 29.58 -14.03 3.06
CA PHE A 31 30.06 -15.23 3.76
C PHE A 31 30.97 -16.04 2.84
N LYS A 32 32.05 -16.60 3.40
CA LYS A 32 32.97 -17.50 2.67
C LYS A 32 32.25 -18.71 2.07
N ASP A 33 31.22 -19.21 2.74
CA ASP A 33 30.47 -20.39 2.30
C ASP A 33 29.54 -20.09 1.10
N ASP A 34 29.27 -18.82 0.81
CA ASP A 34 28.36 -18.41 -0.27
C ASP A 34 29.08 -18.31 -1.63
N ILE A 35 30.41 -18.48 -1.67
CA ILE A 35 31.23 -18.34 -2.90
C ILE A 35 30.78 -19.33 -3.99
N GLY A 36 30.32 -20.53 -3.61
CA GLY A 36 29.86 -21.56 -4.54
C GLY A 36 28.40 -21.40 -5.01
N ILE A 37 27.66 -20.43 -4.48
CA ILE A 37 26.23 -20.29 -4.77
C ILE A 37 26.03 -19.36 -5.98
N LEU A 38 25.65 -19.94 -7.11
CA LEU A 38 25.48 -19.22 -8.39
C LEU A 38 24.22 -18.34 -8.45
N GLN A 39 23.16 -18.72 -7.72
CA GLN A 39 21.94 -17.91 -7.65
C GLN A 39 22.14 -16.70 -6.71
N PRO A 40 21.56 -15.53 -6.97
CA PRO A 40 21.74 -14.36 -6.12
C PRO A 40 21.02 -14.55 -4.77
N ILE A 41 21.76 -14.38 -3.67
CA ILE A 41 21.28 -14.57 -2.29
C ILE A 41 21.60 -13.35 -1.44
N ILE A 42 20.66 -13.03 -0.56
CA ILE A 42 20.87 -12.11 0.56
C ILE A 42 20.68 -12.82 1.89
N ARG A 43 21.55 -12.48 2.84
CA ARG A 43 21.37 -12.79 4.26
C ARG A 43 21.13 -11.50 5.01
N LEU A 44 19.90 -11.34 5.48
CA LEU A 44 19.43 -10.24 6.31
C LEU A 44 19.59 -10.60 7.79
N THR A 45 19.93 -9.66 8.67
CA THR A 45 19.90 -9.91 10.11
C THR A 45 18.52 -10.37 10.57
N LYS A 46 18.43 -11.01 11.75
CA LYS A 46 17.13 -11.40 12.32
C LYS A 46 16.19 -10.19 12.42
N TYR A 47 16.70 -9.06 12.91
CA TYR A 47 15.93 -7.83 13.00
C TYR A 47 15.33 -7.41 11.66
N MET A 48 16.14 -7.39 10.58
CA MET A 48 15.63 -7.01 9.25
C MET A 48 14.63 -8.02 8.69
N ARG A 49 14.85 -9.32 8.91
CA ARG A 49 13.88 -10.35 8.52
C ARG A 49 12.55 -10.20 9.24
N ASP A 50 12.57 -9.92 10.54
CA ASP A 50 11.37 -9.69 11.35
C ASP A 50 10.69 -8.37 10.94
N LYS A 51 11.47 -7.30 10.73
CA LYS A 51 11.03 -5.96 10.29
C LYS A 51 10.31 -6.01 8.94
N PHE A 52 10.85 -6.75 7.97
CA PHE A 52 10.25 -6.94 6.65
C PHE A 52 9.32 -8.15 6.58
N ALA A 53 9.26 -8.90 7.68
CA ALA A 53 8.57 -10.18 7.81
C ALA A 53 8.80 -11.10 6.60
N VAL A 54 10.08 -11.29 6.27
CA VAL A 54 10.57 -12.20 5.22
C VAL A 54 11.24 -13.42 5.84
N SER A 55 10.90 -14.60 5.34
CA SER A 55 11.38 -15.89 5.81
C SER A 55 12.47 -16.46 4.91
N LYS A 56 13.18 -17.49 5.39
CA LYS A 56 14.11 -18.25 4.56
C LYS A 56 13.39 -18.80 3.33
N GLY A 57 13.95 -18.53 2.16
CA GLY A 57 13.43 -19.01 0.89
C GLY A 57 12.53 -18.02 0.16
N ASP A 58 12.06 -16.98 0.85
CA ASP A 58 11.33 -15.88 0.22
C ASP A 58 12.23 -15.11 -0.75
N HIS A 59 11.62 -14.39 -1.68
CA HIS A 59 12.35 -13.48 -2.56
C HIS A 59 12.04 -12.04 -2.18
N ILE A 60 13.06 -11.20 -2.29
CA ILE A 60 12.93 -9.74 -2.16
C ILE A 60 13.62 -9.07 -3.34
N VAL A 61 13.24 -7.84 -3.63
CA VAL A 61 13.93 -7.03 -4.64
C VAL A 61 14.88 -6.08 -3.93
N LEU A 62 16.13 -6.09 -4.35
CA LEU A 62 17.13 -5.11 -3.93
C LEU A 62 17.27 -4.05 -5.01
N LYS A 63 17.38 -2.80 -4.59
CA LYS A 63 17.62 -1.67 -5.48
C LYS A 63 18.89 -0.94 -5.09
N LYS A 64 19.72 -0.67 -6.08
CA LYS A 64 20.88 0.23 -5.97
C LYS A 64 20.97 1.02 -7.27
N ASP A 65 20.96 2.35 -7.17
CA ASP A 65 20.84 3.24 -8.33
C ASP A 65 19.61 2.83 -9.18
N ASP A 66 19.78 2.61 -10.48
CA ASP A 66 18.73 2.13 -11.40
C ASP A 66 18.67 0.61 -11.53
N ARG A 67 19.42 -0.14 -10.71
CA ARG A 67 19.52 -1.59 -10.81
C ARG A 67 18.61 -2.27 -9.80
N LEU A 68 17.80 -3.19 -10.30
CA LEU A 68 16.92 -4.05 -9.51
C LEU A 68 17.38 -5.50 -9.62
N VAL A 69 17.56 -6.16 -8.48
CA VAL A 69 17.95 -7.57 -8.43
C VAL A 69 17.04 -8.31 -7.47
N LYS A 70 16.32 -9.30 -8.00
CA LYS A 70 15.55 -10.24 -7.20
C LYS A 70 16.50 -11.26 -6.58
N VAL A 71 16.50 -11.34 -5.26
CA VAL A 71 17.39 -12.21 -4.48
C VAL A 71 16.57 -13.14 -3.61
N LYS A 72 17.10 -14.33 -3.35
CA LYS A 72 16.51 -15.26 -2.38
C LYS A 72 17.04 -14.97 -0.99
N VAL A 73 16.15 -14.92 0.00
CA VAL A 73 16.49 -14.72 1.41
C VAL A 73 17.00 -16.04 2.00
N ASP A 74 18.18 -16.00 2.61
CA ASP A 74 18.77 -17.11 3.35
C ASP A 74 18.93 -16.78 4.84
N VAL A 75 19.18 -17.80 5.67
CA VAL A 75 19.33 -17.65 7.11
C VAL A 75 20.71 -17.08 7.42
N SER A 76 20.70 -15.86 7.93
CA SER A 76 21.84 -15.32 8.67
C SER A 76 22.00 -16.17 9.94
N SER A 77 23.20 -16.72 10.14
CA SER A 77 23.56 -17.41 11.38
C SER A 77 23.27 -16.51 12.59
N VAL A 78 23.05 -17.11 13.76
CA VAL A 78 22.71 -16.44 15.03
C VAL A 78 23.65 -15.27 15.41
N SER A 79 24.77 -15.13 14.72
CA SER A 79 25.83 -14.14 14.87
C SER A 79 25.57 -12.72 14.35
N ASP A 80 24.55 -12.46 13.52
CA ASP A 80 24.50 -11.15 12.79
C ASP A 80 23.92 -9.97 13.58
N GLY A 81 23.73 -10.12 14.88
CA GLY A 81 23.29 -9.02 15.74
C GLY A 81 21.95 -8.41 15.32
N ILE A 82 21.71 -7.17 15.78
CA ILE A 82 20.46 -6.42 15.57
C ILE A 82 20.68 -5.24 14.59
N GLY A 83 21.81 -5.23 13.87
CA GLY A 83 22.16 -4.13 12.96
C GLY A 83 21.33 -4.14 11.67
N GLU A 84 21.18 -2.95 11.05
CA GLU A 84 20.59 -2.77 9.72
C GLU A 84 21.61 -3.10 8.61
N VAL A 85 22.08 -4.34 8.62
CA VAL A 85 23.11 -4.82 7.71
C VAL A 85 22.65 -6.05 6.94
N ALA A 86 23.25 -6.26 5.78
CA ALA A 86 23.08 -7.50 5.05
C ALA A 86 24.38 -7.95 4.41
N ARG A 87 24.37 -9.20 3.98
CA ARG A 87 25.46 -9.80 3.23
C ARG A 87 24.91 -10.39 1.94
N LEU A 88 25.55 -10.03 0.83
CA LEU A 88 25.23 -10.54 -0.49
C LEU A 88 26.30 -11.52 -0.93
N ASN A 89 25.88 -12.59 -1.60
CA ASN A 89 26.82 -13.45 -2.31
C ASN A 89 27.45 -12.71 -3.52
N PRO A 90 28.54 -13.23 -4.11
CA PRO A 90 29.17 -12.60 -5.28
C PRO A 90 28.19 -12.33 -6.43
N ALA A 91 27.33 -13.29 -6.77
CA ALA A 91 26.36 -13.13 -7.85
C ALA A 91 25.40 -11.94 -7.65
N ALA A 92 24.85 -11.75 -6.44
CA ALA A 92 23.98 -10.61 -6.17
C ALA A 92 24.75 -9.27 -6.16
N ARG A 93 26.00 -9.25 -5.67
CA ARG A 93 26.85 -8.06 -5.70
C ARG A 93 27.19 -7.63 -7.12
N ASP A 94 27.54 -8.58 -7.98
CA ASP A 94 27.90 -8.31 -9.38
C ASP A 94 26.72 -7.75 -10.16
N LEU A 95 25.53 -8.35 -10.00
CA LEU A 95 24.30 -7.87 -10.64
C LEU A 95 23.94 -6.44 -10.20
N LEU A 96 24.07 -6.13 -8.89
CA LEU A 96 23.85 -4.78 -8.36
C LEU A 96 25.02 -3.81 -8.60
N SER A 97 26.18 -4.29 -9.04
CA SER A 97 27.46 -3.56 -8.94
C SER A 97 27.64 -2.90 -7.57
N ALA A 98 27.43 -3.68 -6.51
CA ALA A 98 27.52 -3.24 -5.12
C ALA A 98 28.88 -3.56 -4.49
N ASN A 99 29.45 -2.59 -3.78
CA ASN A 99 30.68 -2.70 -3.01
C ASN A 99 30.38 -2.82 -1.51
N ILE A 100 31.32 -3.38 -0.75
CA ILE A 100 31.21 -3.43 0.71
C ILE A 100 31.12 -2.00 1.24
N GLY A 101 30.15 -1.76 2.12
CA GLY A 101 29.85 -0.44 2.69
C GLY A 101 28.75 0.33 1.97
N ASP A 102 28.34 -0.09 0.77
CA ASP A 102 27.24 0.53 0.04
C ASP A 102 25.92 0.40 0.81
N GLU A 103 25.04 1.38 0.64
CA GLU A 103 23.65 1.29 1.05
C GLU A 103 22.81 0.71 -0.07
N ILE A 104 21.99 -0.29 0.27
CA ILE A 104 21.13 -0.99 -0.68
C ILE A 104 19.71 -0.86 -0.18
N GLU A 105 18.82 -0.42 -1.05
CA GLU A 105 17.40 -0.31 -0.75
C GLU A 105 16.76 -1.70 -0.84
N VAL A 106 16.00 -2.07 0.19
CA VAL A 106 15.24 -3.34 0.22
C VAL A 106 13.78 -3.06 -0.06
N ILE A 107 13.26 -3.70 -1.11
CA ILE A 107 11.87 -3.61 -1.50
C ILE A 107 11.20 -4.96 -1.16
N PRO A 108 10.57 -5.09 0.02
CA PRO A 108 9.87 -6.31 0.39
C PRO A 108 8.62 -6.53 -0.48
N PRO A 109 8.11 -7.77 -0.54
CA PRO A 109 6.79 -8.05 -1.06
C PRO A 109 5.72 -7.27 -0.29
N GLU A 110 4.72 -6.81 -1.01
CA GLU A 110 3.59 -6.07 -0.46
C GLU A 110 2.34 -6.95 -0.41
N SER A 111 1.62 -6.91 0.70
CA SER A 111 0.22 -7.35 0.76
C SER A 111 -0.67 -6.11 0.71
N LEU A 112 -1.45 -6.01 -0.36
CA LEU A 112 -2.26 -4.84 -0.69
C LEU A 112 -3.74 -5.20 -0.73
N ILE A 113 -4.60 -4.33 -0.21
CA ILE A 113 -6.03 -4.37 -0.48
C ILE A 113 -6.43 -3.19 -1.36
N LEU A 114 -7.07 -3.48 -2.49
CA LEU A 114 -7.85 -2.51 -3.25
C LEU A 114 -9.25 -2.46 -2.62
N LEU A 115 -9.53 -1.38 -1.89
CA LEU A 115 -10.79 -1.16 -1.20
C LEU A 115 -11.63 -0.19 -2.02
N ILE A 116 -12.60 -0.74 -2.75
CA ILE A 116 -13.30 -0.04 -3.83
C ILE A 116 -14.74 0.25 -3.42
N ASP A 117 -15.12 1.53 -3.50
CA ASP A 117 -16.50 1.94 -3.34
C ASP A 117 -17.34 1.40 -4.50
N THR A 118 -18.43 0.73 -4.14
CA THR A 118 -19.45 0.25 -5.05
C THR A 118 -20.82 0.67 -4.53
N SER A 119 -20.95 1.85 -3.96
CA SER A 119 -22.22 2.46 -3.56
C SER A 119 -23.04 2.87 -4.79
N GLY A 120 -24.30 3.24 -4.58
CA GLY A 120 -25.21 3.63 -5.66
C GLY A 120 -24.69 4.80 -6.51
N SER A 121 -24.00 5.77 -5.90
CA SER A 121 -23.41 6.94 -6.60
C SER A 121 -22.37 6.52 -7.64
N MET A 122 -21.65 5.43 -7.42
CA MET A 122 -20.66 4.92 -8.37
C MET A 122 -21.29 4.48 -9.72
N GLY A 123 -22.62 4.32 -9.78
CA GLY A 123 -23.37 4.09 -11.02
C GLY A 123 -23.57 5.35 -11.89
N ASP A 124 -23.26 6.55 -11.39
CA ASP A 124 -23.42 7.78 -12.16
C ASP A 124 -22.27 7.99 -13.16
N TYR A 125 -22.46 8.97 -14.04
CA TYR A 125 -21.53 9.32 -15.11
C TYR A 125 -20.80 10.63 -14.82
N ILE A 126 -19.49 10.65 -15.09
CA ILE A 126 -18.68 11.86 -15.16
C ILE A 126 -18.13 11.96 -16.57
N SER A 127 -18.34 13.11 -17.24
CA SER A 127 -17.86 13.33 -18.61
C SER A 127 -18.27 12.24 -19.61
N GLY A 128 -19.47 11.66 -19.44
CA GLY A 128 -20.01 10.59 -20.28
C GLY A 128 -19.49 9.18 -19.99
N ILE A 129 -18.69 8.99 -18.94
CA ILE A 129 -18.12 7.70 -18.54
C ILE A 129 -18.71 7.31 -17.17
N MET A 130 -19.18 6.06 -17.04
CA MET A 130 -19.69 5.53 -15.78
C MET A 130 -18.53 5.36 -14.78
N LYS A 131 -18.70 5.88 -13.56
CA LYS A 131 -17.66 5.87 -12.51
C LYS A 131 -17.17 4.45 -12.19
N THR A 132 -18.06 3.46 -12.09
CA THR A 132 -17.65 2.06 -11.86
C THR A 132 -16.83 1.46 -12.99
N GLU A 133 -17.12 1.78 -14.24
CA GLU A 133 -16.36 1.21 -15.38
C GLU A 133 -14.94 1.79 -15.43
N ALA A 134 -14.80 3.11 -15.25
CA ALA A 134 -13.48 3.72 -15.10
C ALA A 134 -12.70 3.17 -13.89
N THR A 135 -13.39 2.90 -12.79
CA THR A 135 -12.79 2.29 -11.60
C THR A 135 -12.29 0.87 -11.88
N LYS A 136 -13.06 0.05 -12.60
CA LYS A 136 -12.62 -1.29 -13.01
C LYS A 136 -11.38 -1.23 -13.88
N ASP A 137 -11.34 -0.30 -14.84
CA ASP A 137 -10.18 -0.14 -15.73
C ASP A 137 -8.95 0.33 -14.96
N ALA A 138 -9.08 1.28 -14.04
CA ALA A 138 -7.99 1.74 -13.17
C ALA A 138 -7.47 0.63 -12.25
N VAL A 139 -8.37 -0.19 -11.68
CA VAL A 139 -8.00 -1.34 -10.85
C VAL A 139 -7.25 -2.41 -11.66
N LYS A 140 -7.71 -2.74 -12.88
CA LYS A 140 -7.01 -3.67 -13.77
C LYS A 140 -5.63 -3.14 -14.14
N GLU A 141 -5.53 -1.86 -14.49
CA GLU A 141 -4.25 -1.20 -14.80
C GLU A 141 -3.30 -1.26 -13.59
N PHE A 142 -3.79 -1.01 -12.38
CA PHE A 142 -3.01 -1.16 -11.16
C PHE A 142 -2.49 -2.59 -10.99
N ILE A 143 -3.38 -3.59 -11.09
CA ILE A 143 -3.04 -5.02 -10.93
C ILE A 143 -1.98 -5.44 -11.97
N ARG A 144 -2.16 -5.02 -13.23
CA ARG A 144 -1.22 -5.26 -14.31
C ARG A 144 0.16 -4.65 -14.03
N ASN A 145 0.22 -3.38 -13.59
CA ASN A 145 1.48 -2.72 -13.28
C ASN A 145 2.22 -3.43 -12.13
N LYS A 146 1.52 -3.80 -11.04
CA LYS A 146 2.11 -4.57 -9.93
C LYS A 146 2.67 -5.92 -10.39
N PHE A 147 1.95 -6.61 -11.26
CA PHE A 147 2.40 -7.88 -11.83
C PHE A 147 3.69 -7.70 -12.66
N LEU A 148 3.73 -6.67 -13.53
CA LEU A 148 4.89 -6.37 -14.38
C LEU A 148 6.14 -6.00 -13.58
N MET A 149 5.99 -5.38 -12.40
CA MET A 149 7.12 -5.07 -11.53
C MET A 149 7.76 -6.32 -10.90
N GLY A 150 7.02 -7.42 -10.72
CA GLY A 150 7.59 -8.73 -10.34
C GLY A 150 8.07 -8.88 -8.89
N HIS A 151 7.56 -8.07 -7.95
CA HIS A 151 7.96 -8.07 -6.52
C HIS A 151 7.25 -9.14 -5.65
N ASP A 152 6.55 -10.10 -6.27
CA ASP A 152 5.71 -11.10 -5.58
C ASP A 152 4.62 -10.49 -4.67
N ASP A 153 4.11 -9.32 -5.07
CA ASP A 153 3.03 -8.63 -4.36
C ASP A 153 1.73 -9.45 -4.39
N LYS A 154 0.99 -9.44 -3.28
CA LYS A 154 -0.32 -10.07 -3.16
C LYS A 154 -1.39 -8.99 -3.09
N ILE A 155 -2.41 -9.11 -3.92
CA ILE A 155 -3.51 -8.15 -3.99
C ILE A 155 -4.78 -8.85 -3.55
N GLY A 156 -5.54 -8.21 -2.66
CA GLY A 156 -6.92 -8.55 -2.35
C GLY A 156 -7.85 -7.44 -2.84
N ILE A 157 -9.09 -7.77 -3.12
CA ILE A 157 -10.10 -6.83 -3.59
C ILE A 157 -11.28 -6.91 -2.62
N ILE A 158 -11.64 -5.76 -2.05
CA ILE A 158 -12.81 -5.60 -1.22
C ILE A 158 -13.68 -4.52 -1.86
N SER A 159 -14.97 -4.81 -2.02
CA SER A 159 -15.95 -3.81 -2.40
C SER A 159 -16.74 -3.38 -1.18
N PHE A 160 -17.11 -2.11 -1.08
CA PHE A 160 -18.05 -1.62 -0.08
C PHE A 160 -19.14 -0.78 -0.72
N GLY A 161 -20.38 -1.16 -0.45
CA GLY A 161 -21.57 -0.41 -0.82
C GLY A 161 -22.56 -0.49 0.35
N GLN A 162 -23.68 -1.18 0.14
CA GLN A 162 -24.59 -1.53 1.24
C GLN A 162 -23.89 -2.27 2.39
N PHE A 163 -22.97 -3.17 2.06
CA PHE A 163 -22.12 -3.94 2.99
C PHE A 163 -20.71 -4.04 2.39
N ALA A 164 -19.71 -4.32 3.23
CA ALA A 164 -18.38 -4.69 2.74
C ALA A 164 -18.30 -6.17 2.39
N THR A 165 -17.73 -6.50 1.22
CA THR A 165 -17.60 -7.88 0.73
C THR A 165 -16.18 -8.15 0.24
N VAL A 166 -15.60 -9.30 0.62
CA VAL A 166 -14.36 -9.78 0.02
C VAL A 166 -14.66 -10.30 -1.38
N VAL A 167 -14.30 -9.51 -2.38
CA VAL A 167 -14.41 -9.89 -3.80
C VAL A 167 -13.32 -10.91 -4.13
N GLU A 168 -12.11 -10.68 -3.62
CA GLU A 168 -10.96 -11.56 -3.81
C GLU A 168 -10.03 -11.50 -2.59
N LYS A 169 -9.63 -12.67 -2.06
CA LYS A 169 -8.61 -12.75 -1.00
C LYS A 169 -7.23 -12.44 -1.59
N LEU A 170 -6.25 -12.16 -0.73
CA LEU A 170 -4.86 -11.92 -1.13
C LEU A 170 -4.36 -13.02 -2.09
N SER A 171 -4.06 -12.62 -3.32
CA SER A 171 -3.68 -13.49 -4.43
C SER A 171 -2.59 -12.81 -5.26
N ASN A 172 -1.72 -13.61 -5.89
CA ASN A 172 -0.79 -13.17 -6.92
C ASN A 172 -1.19 -13.67 -8.32
N ASN A 173 -2.36 -14.32 -8.44
CA ASN A 173 -2.92 -14.72 -9.72
C ASN A 173 -3.62 -13.52 -10.37
N TYR A 174 -2.88 -12.88 -11.27
CA TYR A 174 -3.29 -11.72 -12.06
C TYR A 174 -4.64 -11.95 -12.80
N GLU A 175 -4.77 -13.06 -13.52
CA GLU A 175 -5.98 -13.36 -14.30
C GLU A 175 -7.21 -13.50 -13.39
N ARG A 176 -7.04 -14.13 -12.23
CA ARG A 176 -8.10 -14.22 -11.23
C ARG A 176 -8.49 -12.84 -10.71
N LEU A 177 -7.52 -11.98 -10.37
CA LEU A 177 -7.79 -10.63 -9.87
C LEU A 177 -8.53 -9.77 -10.90
N GLU A 178 -8.15 -9.81 -12.17
CA GLU A 178 -8.85 -9.08 -13.24
C GLU A 178 -10.28 -9.58 -13.43
N ASN A 179 -10.49 -10.89 -13.48
CA ASN A 179 -11.81 -11.50 -13.62
C ASN A 179 -12.73 -11.12 -12.44
N ARG A 180 -12.19 -11.08 -11.22
CA ARG A 180 -12.94 -10.68 -10.03
C ARG A 180 -13.25 -9.18 -10.04
N THR A 181 -12.34 -8.34 -10.54
CA THR A 181 -12.59 -6.90 -10.74
C THR A 181 -13.77 -6.64 -11.67
N ALA A 182 -13.93 -7.43 -12.73
CA ALA A 182 -15.04 -7.27 -13.67
C ALA A 182 -16.44 -7.44 -13.01
N THR A 183 -16.51 -8.15 -11.88
CA THR A 183 -17.77 -8.41 -11.15
C THR A 183 -18.23 -7.28 -10.22
N LEU A 184 -17.45 -6.20 -10.10
CA LEU A 184 -17.83 -5.04 -9.27
C LEU A 184 -19.11 -4.39 -9.84
N MET A 185 -20.10 -4.15 -9.00
CA MET A 185 -21.38 -3.54 -9.39
C MET A 185 -21.82 -2.54 -8.32
N PRO A 186 -22.28 -1.33 -8.73
CA PRO A 186 -22.74 -0.32 -7.78
C PRO A 186 -24.05 -0.74 -7.12
N ASN A 187 -24.14 -0.58 -5.79
CA ASN A 187 -25.30 -0.92 -4.99
C ASN A 187 -25.28 -0.27 -3.59
N GLY A 188 -26.38 0.41 -3.26
CA GLY A 188 -26.75 0.76 -1.89
C GLY A 188 -25.91 1.87 -1.26
N ALA A 189 -25.77 1.77 0.07
CA ALA A 189 -25.09 2.74 0.93
C ALA A 189 -23.56 2.80 0.72
N THR A 190 -22.84 3.50 1.60
CA THR A 190 -21.38 3.68 1.55
C THR A 190 -20.77 3.19 2.87
N ALA A 191 -20.72 1.87 3.05
CA ALA A 191 -20.27 1.21 4.28
C ALA A 191 -18.74 1.21 4.48
N MET A 192 -18.11 2.40 4.40
CA MET A 192 -16.66 2.57 4.45
C MET A 192 -16.02 1.98 5.71
N HIS A 193 -16.65 2.12 6.89
CA HIS A 193 -16.15 1.57 8.14
C HIS A 193 -16.00 0.05 8.09
N GLU A 194 -16.99 -0.67 7.56
CA GLU A 194 -16.91 -2.12 7.39
C GLU A 194 -15.79 -2.50 6.42
N GLY A 195 -15.67 -1.75 5.31
CA GLY A 195 -14.64 -1.93 4.30
C GLY A 195 -13.23 -1.85 4.89
N VAL A 196 -12.94 -0.75 5.60
CA VAL A 196 -11.64 -0.54 6.26
C VAL A 196 -11.38 -1.61 7.32
N SER A 197 -12.37 -1.98 8.13
CA SER A 197 -12.20 -3.03 9.15
C SER A 197 -11.84 -4.37 8.51
N LEU A 198 -12.57 -4.77 7.46
CA LEU A 198 -12.35 -6.02 6.74
C LEU A 198 -10.99 -6.04 6.03
N SER A 199 -10.54 -4.90 5.49
CA SER A 199 -9.18 -4.77 4.93
C SER A 199 -8.10 -4.98 5.98
N ILE A 200 -8.25 -4.39 7.18
CA ILE A 200 -7.30 -4.55 8.29
C ILE A 200 -7.22 -6.03 8.72
N ASP A 201 -8.36 -6.72 8.75
CA ASP A 201 -8.42 -8.12 9.15
C ASP A 201 -7.84 -9.03 8.06
N LEU A 202 -8.05 -8.76 6.78
CA LEU A 202 -7.45 -9.52 5.68
C LEU A 202 -5.93 -9.32 5.59
N LEU A 203 -5.42 -8.16 6.02
CA LEU A 203 -3.99 -7.85 6.14
C LEU A 203 -3.40 -8.27 7.50
N SER A 204 -4.12 -9.02 8.32
CA SER A 204 -3.61 -9.44 9.64
C SER A 204 -2.46 -10.45 9.55
N SER A 205 -2.23 -11.08 8.39
CA SER A 205 -1.16 -12.05 8.21
C SER A 205 0.21 -11.43 8.52
N PRO A 206 1.11 -12.15 9.22
CA PRO A 206 2.49 -11.70 9.37
C PRO A 206 3.16 -11.70 7.99
N GLY A 207 3.97 -10.69 7.68
CA GLY A 207 4.66 -10.65 6.38
C GLY A 207 4.56 -9.33 5.66
N GLY A 208 5.69 -8.85 5.13
CA GLY A 208 5.77 -7.82 4.10
C GLY A 208 5.25 -6.45 4.50
N ALA A 209 5.30 -5.54 3.53
CA ALA A 209 4.64 -4.26 3.65
C ALA A 209 3.12 -4.41 3.47
N LYS A 210 2.34 -3.58 4.13
CA LYS A 210 0.88 -3.66 4.12
C LYS A 210 0.27 -2.33 3.72
N ARG A 211 -0.62 -2.38 2.74
CA ARG A 211 -1.24 -1.16 2.21
C ARG A 211 -2.70 -1.39 1.83
N ILE A 212 -3.49 -0.34 1.99
CA ILE A 212 -4.86 -0.26 1.50
C ILE A 212 -4.91 0.92 0.52
N VAL A 213 -5.45 0.70 -0.67
CA VAL A 213 -5.82 1.79 -1.58
C VAL A 213 -7.33 1.90 -1.54
N LEU A 214 -7.83 2.92 -0.85
CA LEU A 214 -9.25 3.25 -0.72
C LEU A 214 -9.66 4.17 -1.87
N LEU A 215 -10.62 3.76 -2.68
CA LEU A 215 -11.27 4.62 -3.67
C LEU A 215 -12.73 4.84 -3.31
N THR A 216 -13.19 6.09 -3.36
CA THR A 216 -14.60 6.46 -3.11
C THR A 216 -14.99 7.72 -3.85
N ASP A 217 -16.27 7.81 -4.21
CA ASP A 217 -16.91 9.02 -4.73
C ASP A 217 -17.91 9.64 -3.75
N GLY A 218 -17.98 9.12 -2.53
CA GLY A 218 -19.07 9.37 -1.59
C GLY A 218 -18.64 9.73 -0.17
N ILE A 219 -19.63 10.11 0.63
CA ILE A 219 -19.50 10.31 2.08
C ILE A 219 -19.96 9.02 2.78
N PRO A 220 -19.28 8.56 3.85
CA PRO A 220 -19.76 7.41 4.62
C PRO A 220 -21.18 7.64 5.14
N THR A 221 -22.07 6.69 4.90
CA THR A 221 -23.51 6.81 5.26
C THR A 221 -23.94 5.92 6.41
N THR A 222 -23.14 4.90 6.77
CA THR A 222 -23.51 3.91 7.80
C THR A 222 -22.92 4.19 9.19
N THR A 223 -21.89 5.04 9.26
CA THR A 223 -21.18 5.38 10.50
C THR A 223 -20.62 6.80 10.43
N GLY A 224 -20.31 7.39 11.59
CA GLY A 224 -19.68 8.71 11.65
C GLY A 224 -18.17 8.70 11.36
N ARG A 225 -17.64 9.87 10.96
CA ARG A 225 -16.21 10.09 10.66
C ARG A 225 -15.25 9.55 11.73
N MET A 226 -15.59 9.75 13.00
CA MET A 226 -14.72 9.38 14.13
C MET A 226 -14.46 7.87 14.23
N SER A 227 -15.45 7.03 13.90
CA SER A 227 -15.28 5.57 13.91
C SER A 227 -14.29 5.11 12.84
N ILE A 228 -14.32 5.75 11.67
CA ILE A 228 -13.41 5.44 10.56
C ILE A 228 -11.99 5.92 10.89
N ILE A 229 -11.84 7.10 11.50
CA ILE A 229 -10.55 7.60 11.98
C ILE A 229 -9.97 6.67 13.05
N ALA A 230 -10.79 6.11 13.95
CA ALA A 230 -10.34 5.11 14.93
C ALA A 230 -9.81 3.84 14.24
N LEU A 231 -10.46 3.36 13.17
CA LEU A 231 -9.94 2.26 12.36
C LEU A 231 -8.64 2.61 11.65
N ALA A 232 -8.49 3.84 11.12
CA ALA A 232 -7.24 4.30 10.53
C ALA A 232 -6.09 4.29 11.56
N LYS A 233 -6.34 4.72 12.81
CA LYS A 233 -5.37 4.61 13.91
C LYS A 233 -5.01 3.14 14.21
N LYS A 234 -6.00 2.23 14.20
CA LYS A 234 -5.78 0.78 14.35
C LYS A 234 -4.96 0.20 13.17
N ALA A 235 -5.16 0.70 11.95
CA ALA A 235 -4.37 0.32 10.79
C ALA A 235 -2.91 0.77 10.96
N ALA A 236 -2.70 2.03 11.37
CA ALA A 236 -1.38 2.58 11.65
C ALA A 236 -0.63 1.79 12.74
N SER A 237 -1.29 1.41 13.85
CA SER A 237 -0.69 0.59 14.90
C SER A 237 -0.34 -0.83 14.44
N LYS A 238 -0.87 -1.28 13.29
CA LYS A 238 -0.55 -2.55 12.64
C LYS A 238 0.39 -2.37 11.44
N HIS A 239 0.96 -1.18 11.26
CA HIS A 239 1.84 -0.81 10.16
C HIS A 239 1.19 -0.97 8.77
N ILE A 240 -0.11 -0.68 8.69
CA ILE A 240 -0.87 -0.66 7.44
C ILE A 240 -1.02 0.80 6.99
N VAL A 241 -0.49 1.10 5.80
CA VAL A 241 -0.62 2.40 5.15
C VAL A 241 -1.95 2.46 4.39
N ILE A 242 -2.65 3.59 4.41
CA ILE A 242 -3.88 3.77 3.63
C ILE A 242 -3.71 4.95 2.67
N ASP A 243 -3.59 4.64 1.38
CA ASP A 243 -3.76 5.63 0.31
C ASP A 243 -5.24 5.84 0.05
N THR A 244 -5.64 7.09 -0.19
CA THR A 244 -7.04 7.45 -0.43
C THR A 244 -7.18 8.18 -1.76
N VAL A 245 -8.16 7.78 -2.55
CA VAL A 245 -8.48 8.36 -3.86
C VAL A 245 -9.93 8.81 -3.84
N GLY A 246 -10.13 10.11 -3.89
CA GLY A 246 -11.44 10.73 -4.01
C GLY A 246 -11.78 10.99 -5.47
N VAL A 247 -12.87 10.41 -5.96
CA VAL A 247 -13.38 10.62 -7.32
C VAL A 247 -14.54 11.60 -7.24
N GLY A 248 -14.42 12.74 -7.90
CA GLY A 248 -15.47 13.76 -7.91
C GLY A 248 -15.57 14.45 -9.26
N SER A 249 -16.55 15.34 -9.39
CA SER A 249 -16.71 16.22 -10.55
C SER A 249 -16.31 17.65 -10.17
N PRO A 250 -15.73 18.45 -11.07
CA PRO A 250 -15.49 19.88 -10.84
C PRO A 250 -16.75 20.66 -10.43
N PHE A 251 -17.93 20.13 -10.77
CA PHE A 251 -19.24 20.73 -10.47
C PHE A 251 -19.91 20.13 -9.24
N ASP A 252 -19.32 19.09 -8.64
CA ASP A 252 -19.84 18.42 -7.46
C ASP A 252 -18.95 18.73 -6.24
N PHE A 253 -19.23 19.87 -5.61
CA PHE A 253 -18.54 20.33 -4.41
C PHE A 253 -18.86 19.49 -3.15
N MET A 254 -19.79 18.52 -3.25
CA MET A 254 -20.26 17.69 -2.13
C MET A 254 -20.02 16.19 -2.33
N GLY A 255 -19.36 15.77 -3.42
CA GLY A 255 -19.25 14.36 -3.81
C GLY A 255 -18.72 13.45 -2.71
N TYR A 256 -17.52 13.74 -2.19
CA TYR A 256 -16.89 12.93 -1.14
C TYR A 256 -16.30 13.75 0.00
N ASP A 257 -16.07 13.10 1.12
CA ASP A 257 -15.52 13.71 2.33
C ASP A 257 -13.99 13.83 2.28
N GLU A 258 -13.50 14.85 1.57
CA GLU A 258 -12.06 15.05 1.42
C GLU A 258 -11.32 15.21 2.77
N GLY A 259 -11.95 15.90 3.74
CA GLY A 259 -11.36 16.08 5.07
C GLY A 259 -11.12 14.74 5.77
N LEU A 260 -12.09 13.83 5.69
CA LEU A 260 -11.94 12.47 6.19
C LEU A 260 -10.85 11.70 5.45
N LEU A 261 -10.85 11.72 4.10
CA LEU A 261 -9.86 10.98 3.30
C LEU A 261 -8.43 11.44 3.58
N ARG A 262 -8.19 12.75 3.60
CA ARG A 262 -6.90 13.33 3.99
C ARG A 262 -6.49 12.92 5.39
N LYS A 263 -7.41 12.91 6.35
CA LYS A 263 -7.11 12.49 7.73
C LYS A 263 -6.75 11.02 7.81
N ILE A 264 -7.45 10.14 7.09
CA ILE A 264 -7.12 8.69 7.01
C ILE A 264 -5.71 8.49 6.46
N ALA A 265 -5.40 9.12 5.33
CA ALA A 265 -4.08 9.04 4.71
C ALA A 265 -2.99 9.55 5.66
N ALA A 266 -3.17 10.75 6.22
CA ALA A 266 -2.18 11.34 7.12
C ALA A 266 -1.96 10.53 8.41
N VAL A 267 -3.02 9.96 9.01
CA VAL A 267 -2.92 9.11 10.21
C VAL A 267 -2.15 7.83 9.96
N THR A 268 -2.12 7.34 8.72
CA THR A 268 -1.48 6.06 8.35
C THR A 268 -0.19 6.24 7.58
N GLY A 269 0.20 7.48 7.27
CA GLY A 269 1.37 7.79 6.45
C GLY A 269 1.15 7.64 4.93
N GLY A 270 -0.09 7.42 4.49
CA GLY A 270 -0.44 7.30 3.08
C GLY A 270 -0.62 8.65 2.38
N THR A 271 -1.02 8.58 1.11
CA THR A 271 -1.26 9.75 0.25
C THR A 271 -2.75 9.93 -0.02
N PHE A 272 -3.16 11.19 -0.22
CA PHE A 272 -4.49 11.52 -0.73
C PHE A 272 -4.36 12.04 -2.16
N ARG A 273 -5.17 11.48 -3.07
CA ARG A 273 -5.27 11.89 -4.48
C ARG A 273 -6.71 12.30 -4.78
N ARG A 274 -6.85 13.49 -5.37
CA ARG A 274 -8.12 14.01 -5.88
C ARG A 274 -8.17 13.77 -7.38
N VAL A 275 -9.23 13.13 -7.86
CA VAL A 275 -9.50 12.88 -9.28
C VAL A 275 -10.75 13.66 -9.67
N LEU A 276 -10.59 14.67 -10.53
CA LEU A 276 -11.69 15.51 -11.05
C LEU A 276 -12.10 15.13 -12.48
N ASP A 277 -11.15 14.69 -13.30
CA ASP A 277 -11.45 14.05 -14.57
C ASP A 277 -11.28 12.53 -14.41
N ILE A 278 -12.38 11.81 -14.58
CA ILE A 278 -12.42 10.35 -14.46
C ILE A 278 -11.44 9.65 -15.43
N LYS A 279 -11.05 10.31 -16.52
CA LYS A 279 -10.05 9.82 -17.47
C LYS A 279 -8.63 9.73 -16.88
N GLU A 280 -8.35 10.50 -15.83
CA GLU A 280 -7.03 10.50 -15.16
C GLU A 280 -6.89 9.35 -14.16
N LEU A 281 -7.99 8.68 -13.79
CA LEU A 281 -8.02 7.69 -12.72
C LEU A 281 -7.03 6.55 -12.94
N SER A 282 -6.96 5.99 -14.15
CA SER A 282 -6.02 4.92 -14.48
C SER A 282 -4.55 5.38 -14.37
N GLY A 283 -4.26 6.64 -14.72
CA GLY A 283 -2.92 7.22 -14.53
C GLY A 283 -2.54 7.33 -13.06
N GLN A 284 -3.47 7.80 -12.22
CA GLN A 284 -3.27 7.87 -10.77
C GLN A 284 -3.05 6.48 -10.14
N PHE A 285 -3.79 5.47 -10.60
CA PHE A 285 -3.64 4.09 -10.15
C PHE A 285 -2.30 3.47 -10.62
N ARG A 286 -1.83 3.81 -11.83
CA ARG A 286 -0.48 3.44 -12.28
C ARG A 286 0.59 4.03 -11.36
N GLU A 287 0.53 5.32 -11.07
CA GLU A 287 1.48 5.97 -10.15
C GLU A 287 1.42 5.37 -8.74
N LEU A 288 0.23 5.03 -8.23
CA LEU A 288 0.08 4.34 -6.95
C LEU A 288 0.67 2.93 -6.98
N ALA A 289 0.57 2.22 -8.11
CA ALA A 289 1.14 0.89 -8.27
C ALA A 289 2.67 0.93 -8.25
N GLU A 290 3.26 1.90 -8.95
CA GLU A 290 4.70 2.15 -9.03
C GLU A 290 5.28 2.69 -7.71
N GLY A 291 4.53 3.56 -7.04
CA GLY A 291 4.90 4.18 -5.77
C GLY A 291 4.86 3.18 -4.61
N LYS A 292 5.93 2.40 -4.43
CA LYS A 292 6.20 1.67 -3.19
C LYS A 292 6.89 2.60 -2.19
N ASN A 293 6.15 3.55 -1.63
CA ASN A 293 6.62 4.35 -0.50
C ASN A 293 6.08 3.71 0.78
N TYR A 294 6.90 2.92 1.45
CA TYR A 294 6.52 2.26 2.71
C TYR A 294 6.64 3.23 3.88
N SER A 295 5.60 4.05 4.06
CA SER A 295 5.49 4.98 5.19
C SER A 295 5.14 4.21 6.48
N HIS A 296 6.11 3.62 7.17
CA HIS A 296 5.85 3.07 8.49
C HIS A 296 5.82 4.19 9.55
N LEU A 297 4.69 4.36 10.23
CA LEU A 297 4.68 4.94 11.57
C LEU A 297 5.17 3.86 12.54
N LEU A 298 6.43 3.93 12.93
CA LEU A 298 6.88 3.27 14.16
C LEU A 298 6.58 4.21 15.33
N PRO A 299 6.04 3.72 16.46
CA PRO A 299 6.06 4.50 17.68
C PRO A 299 7.51 4.87 18.00
N GLU A 300 7.77 6.14 18.31
CA GLU A 300 9.03 6.54 18.94
C GLU A 300 9.22 5.69 20.19
N LYS A 301 10.46 5.22 20.40
CA LYS A 301 10.86 4.60 21.66
C LYS A 301 10.82 5.60 22.80
#